data_AF-A0A517XXJ0-F1
#
_entry.id   AF-A0A517XXJ0-F1
#
_cell.length_a   1.000
_cell.length_b   1.000
_cell.length_c   1.000
_cell.angle_alpha   90.00
_cell.angle_beta   90.00
_cell.angle_gamma   90.00
#
_symmetry.space_group_name_H-M   'P 1'
#
loop_
_entity.id
_entity.type
_entity.pdbx_description
1 polymer ?
#
loop_
_entity_poly.entity_id
_entity_poly.type
_entity_poly.pdbx_seq_one_letter_code
_entity_poly.pdbx_strand_id
1 'polypeptide(L)'
;MPSRRALPFVALFAAASFVGCGGGDGVNSYHAPRAAVATAPANTGKYRLLGAMVPADEPVWFFKLSGESDALAKHEAGFDLLLKTIRYKGEKATPDFTPPAGWSIGPGRAGLVKLTLKLPDPQLEVTLVASGGGVEGNLDRWVKMLGNAAAAGDEARYTTKVDAAGGPVRRVDIRGNKNPSAAPMMGKGR
;
A
#
# COMPACT_ATOMS: atom_id res chain seq x y z
N MET A 1 -74.16 23.10 -21.59
CA MET A 1 -75.26 22.66 -20.69
C MET A 1 -76.33 21.99 -21.56
N PRO A 2 -77.07 20.95 -21.11
CA PRO A 2 -77.04 20.31 -19.79
C PRO A 2 -76.93 18.76 -19.88
N SER A 3 -76.52 18.10 -18.78
CA SER A 3 -77.39 17.25 -17.93
C SER A 3 -77.39 15.77 -18.35
N ARG A 4 -76.67 14.87 -17.66
CA ARG A 4 -76.88 14.29 -16.29
C ARG A 4 -77.75 13.01 -16.31
N ARG A 5 -77.16 11.95 -15.71
CA ARG A 5 -77.79 10.85 -14.92
C ARG A 5 -78.56 9.78 -15.72
N ALA A 6 -78.63 8.50 -15.36
CA ALA A 6 -77.94 7.61 -14.43
C ALA A 6 -78.55 6.18 -14.63
N LEU A 7 -77.72 5.12 -14.66
CA LEU A 7 -77.90 3.74 -14.08
C LEU A 7 -79.18 2.91 -14.38
N PRO A 8 -79.23 1.56 -14.19
CA PRO A 8 -78.19 0.52 -14.01
C PRO A 8 -78.51 -0.89 -14.65
N PHE A 9 -77.71 -1.90 -14.27
CA PHE A 9 -78.04 -3.33 -14.01
C PHE A 9 -77.78 -4.42 -15.09
N VAL A 10 -76.91 -5.37 -14.68
CA VAL A 10 -76.75 -6.81 -15.03
C VAL A 10 -76.12 -7.14 -16.40
N ALA A 11 -74.81 -7.41 -16.49
CA ALA A 11 -74.07 -8.61 -16.11
C ALA A 11 -74.38 -9.85 -16.97
N LEU A 12 -73.46 -10.18 -17.89
CA LEU A 12 -73.25 -11.55 -18.31
C LEU A 12 -71.76 -11.87 -18.29
N PHE A 13 -71.46 -12.95 -17.57
CA PHE A 13 -70.16 -13.45 -17.19
C PHE A 13 -69.46 -14.19 -18.34
N ALA A 14 -68.16 -14.36 -18.13
CA ALA A 14 -67.29 -15.44 -18.62
C ALA A 14 -66.60 -15.23 -19.97
N ALA A 15 -65.28 -15.01 -19.91
CA ALA A 15 -64.33 -16.05 -20.32
C ALA A 15 -62.93 -15.72 -19.78
N ALA A 16 -62.29 -16.75 -19.24
CA ALA A 16 -61.00 -16.70 -18.59
C ALA A 16 -59.85 -16.38 -19.56
N SER A 17 -58.88 -15.60 -19.08
CA SER A 17 -57.49 -15.68 -19.53
C SER A 17 -56.61 -15.53 -18.30
N PHE A 18 -55.98 -16.64 -17.94
CA PHE A 18 -54.87 -16.68 -16.99
C PHE A 18 -53.63 -15.98 -17.60
N VAL A 19 -52.65 -15.73 -16.71
CA VAL A 19 -51.27 -15.21 -16.93
C VAL A 19 -51.22 -13.69 -16.64
N GLY A 20 -50.77 -13.19 -15.48
CA GLY A 20 -49.46 -13.41 -14.82
C GLY A 20 -48.37 -12.63 -15.59
N CYS A 21 -47.65 -11.62 -15.12
CA CYS A 21 -47.17 -11.24 -13.80
C CYS A 21 -47.13 -9.70 -13.66
N GLY A 22 -47.42 -9.21 -12.46
CA GLY A 22 -46.86 -7.97 -11.95
C GLY A 22 -45.48 -8.23 -11.33
N GLY A 23 -44.64 -7.20 -11.33
CA GLY A 23 -43.24 -7.20 -10.89
C GLY A 23 -42.38 -6.63 -12.02
N GLY A 24 -41.99 -5.36 -12.00
CA GLY A 24 -41.29 -4.72 -10.88
C GLY A 24 -39.86 -5.26 -10.88
N ASP A 25 -38.92 -4.40 -11.25
CA ASP A 25 -37.47 -4.58 -11.13
C ASP A 25 -36.83 -5.57 -12.11
N GLY A 26 -36.58 -5.07 -13.33
CA GLY A 26 -35.45 -5.53 -14.11
C GLY A 26 -34.15 -5.14 -13.41
N VAL A 27 -33.76 -5.90 -12.38
CA VAL A 27 -32.38 -5.92 -11.91
C VAL A 27 -31.56 -6.40 -13.09
N ASN A 28 -30.85 -5.47 -13.74
CA ASN A 28 -29.82 -5.82 -14.69
C ASN A 28 -28.77 -6.61 -13.89
N SER A 29 -28.82 -7.93 -13.99
CA SER A 29 -27.87 -8.83 -13.37
C SER A 29 -26.52 -8.56 -14.02
N TYR A 30 -25.77 -7.66 -13.38
CA TYR A 30 -24.37 -7.43 -13.67
C TYR A 30 -23.63 -8.71 -13.26
N HIS A 31 -23.53 -9.64 -14.21
CA HIS A 31 -22.53 -10.69 -14.18
C HIS A 31 -21.17 -10.03 -14.45
N ALA A 32 -20.67 -9.28 -13.46
CA ALA A 32 -19.23 -9.16 -13.32
C ALA A 32 -18.73 -10.56 -12.99
N PRO A 33 -17.75 -11.13 -13.72
CA PRO A 33 -16.99 -12.21 -13.14
C PRO A 33 -16.42 -11.68 -11.82
N ARG A 34 -16.89 -12.21 -10.69
CA ARG A 34 -16.15 -12.23 -9.43
C ARG A 34 -14.93 -13.13 -9.66
N ALA A 35 -14.01 -12.67 -10.50
CA ALA A 35 -12.65 -13.17 -10.54
C ALA A 35 -11.90 -12.38 -9.47
N ALA A 36 -11.95 -12.94 -8.26
CA ALA A 36 -11.12 -12.60 -7.13
C ALA A 36 -11.03 -11.10 -6.81
N VAL A 37 -11.87 -10.66 -5.87
CA VAL A 37 -11.26 -10.02 -4.71
C VAL A 37 -10.34 -11.08 -4.15
N ALA A 38 -9.13 -11.17 -4.70
CA ALA A 38 -8.02 -11.62 -3.90
C ALA A 38 -8.02 -10.61 -2.77
N THR A 39 -8.64 -10.98 -1.66
CA THR A 39 -7.96 -10.79 -0.39
C THR A 39 -6.56 -11.32 -0.66
N ALA A 40 -5.68 -10.41 -1.10
CA ALA A 40 -4.25 -10.60 -1.00
C ALA A 40 -4.08 -11.20 0.39
N PRO A 41 -3.39 -12.34 0.53
CA PRO A 41 -3.19 -12.89 1.86
C PRO A 41 -2.73 -11.73 2.72
N ALA A 42 -3.40 -11.50 3.85
CA ALA A 42 -2.85 -10.66 4.90
C ALA A 42 -1.42 -11.15 5.04
N ASN A 43 -0.45 -10.35 4.61
CA ASN A 43 0.75 -10.88 3.99
C ASN A 43 1.65 -11.37 5.13
N THR A 44 1.47 -12.62 5.62
CA THR A 44 2.01 -13.14 6.90
C THR A 44 3.50 -13.48 6.83
N GLY A 45 4.27 -12.74 6.04
CA GLY A 45 5.69 -12.99 5.83
C GLY A 45 6.47 -12.90 7.13
N LYS A 46 7.42 -13.82 7.34
CA LYS A 46 8.33 -13.78 8.51
C LYS A 46 9.12 -12.47 8.62
N TYR A 47 9.45 -11.87 7.48
CA TYR A 47 10.21 -10.64 7.38
C TYR A 47 9.35 -9.51 6.81
N ARG A 48 9.71 -8.29 7.20
CA ARG A 48 9.07 -7.06 6.74
C ARG A 48 10.13 -6.04 6.35
N LEU A 49 9.77 -5.18 5.41
CA LEU A 49 10.50 -3.98 5.04
C LEU A 49 9.52 -2.82 5.05
N LEU A 50 9.76 -1.89 5.98
CA LEU A 50 9.18 -0.55 5.98
C LEU A 50 10.13 0.37 5.24
N GLY A 51 9.60 1.12 4.28
CA GLY A 51 10.38 2.03 3.48
C GLY A 51 9.69 3.37 3.31
N ALA A 52 10.48 4.39 2.96
CA ALA A 52 9.95 5.62 2.41
C ALA A 52 10.82 6.12 1.26
N MET A 53 10.16 6.57 0.20
CA MET A 53 10.79 7.18 -0.96
C MET A 53 10.49 8.68 -0.98
N VAL A 54 11.54 9.49 -1.16
CA VAL A 54 11.48 10.95 -1.00
C VAL A 54 12.18 11.65 -2.18
N PRO A 55 11.49 12.57 -2.89
CA PRO A 55 10.05 12.84 -2.89
C PRO A 55 9.20 11.65 -3.37
N ALA A 56 7.87 11.67 -3.17
CA ALA A 56 7.00 10.52 -3.44
C ALA A 56 7.03 9.99 -4.89
N ASP A 57 7.12 10.86 -5.88
CA ASP A 57 6.94 10.51 -7.30
C ASP A 57 8.27 10.42 -8.05
N GLU A 58 9.27 11.23 -7.68
CA GLU A 58 10.62 11.21 -8.25
C GLU A 58 11.69 10.98 -7.17
N PRO A 59 11.69 9.82 -6.51
CA PRO A 59 12.53 9.62 -5.34
C PRO A 59 14.00 9.47 -5.71
N VAL A 60 14.83 10.15 -4.92
CA VAL A 60 16.29 9.95 -4.91
C VAL A 60 16.81 9.54 -3.54
N TRP A 61 15.95 9.65 -2.50
CA TRP A 61 16.25 9.29 -1.12
C TRP A 61 15.33 8.18 -0.64
N PHE A 62 15.93 7.22 0.06
CA PHE A 62 15.24 6.01 0.51
C PHE A 62 15.55 5.76 1.98
N PHE A 63 14.51 5.83 2.83
CA PHE A 63 14.55 5.32 4.19
C PHE A 63 14.18 3.85 4.15
N LYS A 64 14.96 3.00 4.84
CA LYS A 64 14.66 1.56 4.93
C LYS A 64 14.86 1.05 6.35
N LEU A 65 13.84 0.37 6.85
CA LEU A 65 13.84 -0.42 8.09
C LEU A 65 13.41 -1.83 7.71
N SER A 66 14.23 -2.83 8.00
CA SER A 66 13.91 -4.23 7.65
C SER A 66 14.37 -5.21 8.72
N GLY A 67 13.61 -6.29 8.90
CA GLY A 67 13.84 -7.28 9.94
C GLY A 67 12.67 -8.25 10.06
N GLU A 68 12.58 -8.96 11.17
CA GLU A 68 11.41 -9.81 11.46
C GLU A 68 10.14 -8.96 11.63
N SER A 69 9.03 -9.45 11.10
CA SER A 69 7.77 -8.71 11.04
C SER A 69 7.30 -8.25 12.42
N ASP A 70 7.41 -9.12 13.43
CA ASP A 70 6.96 -8.84 14.81
C ASP A 70 7.87 -7.83 15.53
N ALA A 71 9.16 -7.82 15.21
CA ALA A 71 10.08 -6.81 15.72
C ALA A 71 9.76 -5.43 15.11
N LEU A 72 9.55 -5.38 13.80
CA LEU A 72 9.19 -4.13 13.10
C LEU A 72 7.83 -3.57 13.53
N ALA A 73 6.86 -4.44 13.85
CA ALA A 73 5.53 -4.01 14.30
C ALA A 73 5.59 -3.10 15.54
N LYS A 74 6.55 -3.33 16.44
CA LYS A 74 6.77 -2.51 17.66
C LYS A 74 7.24 -1.10 17.36
N HIS A 75 7.82 -0.87 16.17
CA HIS A 75 8.45 0.40 15.78
C HIS A 75 7.75 1.08 14.61
N GLU A 76 6.68 0.49 14.06
CA GLU A 76 5.92 1.04 12.94
C GLU A 76 5.40 2.45 13.22
N ALA A 77 4.79 2.68 14.39
CA ALA A 77 4.30 4.00 14.77
C ALA A 77 5.44 5.05 14.84
N GLY A 78 6.63 4.65 15.32
CA GLY A 78 7.81 5.51 15.32
C GLY A 78 8.30 5.81 13.89
N PHE A 79 8.31 4.81 13.02
CA PHE A 79 8.64 5.00 11.60
C PHE A 79 7.66 5.96 10.92
N ASP A 80 6.35 5.79 11.14
CA ASP A 80 5.33 6.67 10.55
C ASP A 80 5.43 8.11 11.10
N LEU A 81 5.76 8.29 12.37
CA LEU A 81 6.07 9.61 12.94
C LEU A 81 7.29 10.24 12.29
N LEU A 82 8.38 9.48 12.11
CA LEU A 82 9.56 9.95 11.39
C LEU A 82 9.17 10.50 10.01
N LEU A 83 8.38 9.74 9.24
CA LEU A 83 7.98 10.14 7.88
C LEU A 83 7.28 11.49 7.85
N LYS A 84 6.39 11.76 8.80
CA LYS A 84 5.65 13.03 8.89
C LYS A 84 6.57 14.24 9.12
N THR A 85 7.75 14.06 9.71
CA THR A 85 8.69 15.15 9.99
C THR A 85 9.61 15.49 8.82
N ILE A 86 9.63 14.66 7.77
CA ILE A 86 10.55 14.79 6.66
C ILE A 86 10.32 16.11 5.92
N ARG A 87 11.42 16.84 5.69
CA ARG A 87 11.50 18.06 4.91
C ARG A 87 12.60 17.91 3.86
N TYR A 88 12.38 18.39 2.64
CA TYR A 88 13.39 18.40 1.59
C TYR A 88 13.28 19.69 0.78
N LYS A 89 14.42 20.34 0.53
CA LYS A 89 14.49 21.59 -0.22
C LYS A 89 14.94 21.30 -1.65
N GLY A 90 13.98 21.13 -2.55
CA GLY A 90 14.23 20.64 -3.90
C GLY A 90 14.48 19.12 -3.94
N GLU A 91 14.34 18.53 -5.12
CA GLU A 91 14.24 17.07 -5.29
C GLU A 91 15.50 16.30 -4.89
N LYS A 92 16.69 16.94 -4.95
CA LYS A 92 17.98 16.27 -4.75
C LYS A 92 18.68 16.56 -3.43
N ALA A 93 18.20 17.52 -2.65
CA ALA A 93 18.80 17.85 -1.36
C ALA A 93 18.58 16.72 -0.35
N THR A 94 19.58 16.44 0.50
CA THR A 94 19.42 15.49 1.60
C THR A 94 18.23 15.91 2.48
N PRO A 95 17.28 15.01 2.79
CA PRO A 95 16.14 15.35 3.61
C PRO A 95 16.55 15.66 5.05
N ASP A 96 15.97 16.71 5.60
CA ASP A 96 15.95 16.99 7.02
C ASP A 96 14.77 16.26 7.68
N PHE A 97 14.92 15.82 8.92
CA PHE A 97 13.85 15.16 9.67
C PHE A 97 14.13 15.27 11.17
N THR A 98 13.11 14.97 11.97
CA THR A 98 13.23 14.92 13.43
C THR A 98 13.02 13.48 13.88
N PRO A 99 14.04 12.83 14.49
CA PRO A 99 13.88 11.48 14.99
C PRO A 99 12.76 11.38 16.04
N PRO A 100 11.99 10.28 16.06
CA PRO A 100 11.07 9.99 17.15
C PRO A 100 11.79 9.93 18.51
N ALA A 101 11.05 10.07 19.60
CA ALA A 101 11.60 9.95 20.95
C ALA A 101 12.33 8.60 21.13
N GLY A 102 13.53 8.66 21.73
CA GLY A 102 14.37 7.49 21.96
C GLY A 102 15.14 6.99 20.71
N TRP A 103 14.98 7.64 19.57
CA TRP A 103 15.77 7.35 18.37
C TRP A 103 16.93 8.33 18.28
N SER A 104 18.07 7.89 17.75
CA SER A 104 19.25 8.75 17.60
C SER A 104 19.85 8.65 16.20
N ILE A 105 20.40 9.77 15.74
CA ILE A 105 21.13 9.85 14.47
C ILE A 105 22.54 9.31 14.67
N GLY A 106 22.90 8.33 13.85
CA GLY A 106 24.26 7.80 13.73
C GLY A 106 24.89 8.16 12.39
N PRO A 107 26.21 7.93 12.24
CA PRO A 107 26.89 8.19 10.98
C PRO A 107 26.39 7.28 9.86
N GLY A 108 26.64 7.69 8.62
CA GLY A 108 26.55 6.82 7.46
C GLY A 108 27.62 5.72 7.47
N ARG A 109 27.68 4.95 6.38
CA ARG A 109 28.69 3.90 6.16
C ARG A 109 29.31 4.09 4.78
N ALA A 110 30.43 3.41 4.52
CA ALA A 110 30.99 3.37 3.18
C ALA A 110 29.93 2.91 2.15
N GLY A 111 29.91 3.52 0.97
CA GLY A 111 28.92 3.26 -0.07
C GLY A 111 27.73 4.22 -0.03
N LEU A 112 26.52 3.68 -0.20
CA LEU A 112 25.31 4.47 -0.46
C LEU A 112 24.58 4.95 0.82
N VAL A 113 24.89 4.36 1.98
CA VAL A 113 24.26 4.72 3.27
C VAL A 113 24.82 6.05 3.76
N LYS A 114 24.02 7.11 3.66
CA LYS A 114 24.42 8.47 4.07
C LYS A 114 24.29 8.68 5.57
N LEU A 115 23.32 8.04 6.21
CA LEU A 115 23.04 8.19 7.63
C LEU A 115 22.30 6.95 8.15
N THR A 116 22.41 6.73 9.46
CA THR A 116 21.67 5.70 10.19
C THR A 116 20.81 6.33 11.29
N LEU A 117 19.66 5.73 11.58
CA LEU A 117 18.88 6.01 12.78
C LEU A 117 18.86 4.76 13.64
N LYS A 118 19.35 4.88 14.86
CA LYS A 118 19.28 3.84 15.88
C LYS A 118 17.94 3.90 16.58
N LEU A 119 17.30 2.74 16.71
CA LEU A 119 16.03 2.58 17.41
C LEU A 119 16.28 2.12 18.85
N PRO A 120 15.26 2.17 19.73
CA PRO A 120 15.33 1.55 21.05
C PRO A 120 15.65 0.05 21.01
N ASP A 121 15.21 -0.66 19.96
CA ASP A 121 15.70 -2.01 19.67
C ASP A 121 17.05 -1.93 18.94
N PRO A 122 18.16 -2.35 19.59
CA PRO A 122 19.50 -2.21 19.01
C PRO A 122 19.76 -3.16 17.84
N GLN A 123 18.90 -4.16 17.60
CA GLN A 123 18.99 -5.05 16.45
C GLN A 123 18.41 -4.43 15.18
N LEU A 124 17.67 -3.32 15.31
CA LEU A 124 17.02 -2.63 14.21
C LEU A 124 17.68 -1.27 13.95
N GLU A 125 17.63 -0.85 12.69
CA GLU A 125 18.16 0.42 12.25
C GLU A 125 17.39 0.91 11.03
N VAL A 126 17.13 2.22 10.95
CA VAL A 126 16.74 2.83 9.67
C VAL A 126 17.99 3.33 8.96
N THR A 127 18.12 3.00 7.69
CA THR A 127 19.16 3.57 6.82
C THR A 127 18.56 4.63 5.91
N LEU A 128 19.29 5.73 5.71
CA LEU A 128 19.00 6.72 4.66
C LEU A 128 20.02 6.53 3.53
N VAL A 129 19.52 6.23 2.33
CA VAL A 129 20.32 5.92 1.16
C VAL A 129 19.96 6.87 0.02
N ALA A 130 20.98 7.33 -0.72
CA ALA A 130 20.78 8.00 -2.01
C ALA A 130 20.89 6.98 -3.15
N SER A 131 19.89 6.89 -4.03
CA SER A 131 19.91 5.96 -5.17
C SER A 131 19.08 6.46 -6.35
N GLY A 132 19.30 5.88 -7.52
CA GLY A 132 18.49 6.11 -8.72
C GLY A 132 17.52 4.96 -9.01
N GLY A 133 16.82 5.05 -10.15
CA GLY A 133 15.95 3.98 -10.66
C GLY A 133 14.46 4.13 -10.34
N GLY A 134 14.03 5.30 -9.83
CA GLY A 134 12.62 5.65 -9.68
C GLY A 134 11.84 4.78 -8.70
N VAL A 135 10.51 4.94 -8.66
CA VAL A 135 9.62 4.17 -7.79
C VAL A 135 9.61 2.70 -8.20
N GLU A 136 9.23 2.39 -9.43
CA GLU A 136 9.04 1.03 -9.93
C GLU A 136 10.28 0.16 -9.75
N GLY A 137 11.44 0.64 -10.22
CA GLY A 137 12.69 -0.13 -10.16
C GLY A 137 13.19 -0.38 -8.74
N ASN A 138 12.94 0.53 -7.80
CA ASN A 138 13.28 0.33 -6.40
C ASN A 138 12.29 -0.60 -5.69
N LEU A 139 10.99 -0.42 -5.94
CA LEU A 139 9.95 -1.24 -5.34
C LEU A 139 10.10 -2.70 -5.77
N ASP A 140 10.27 -2.96 -7.06
CA ASP A 140 10.44 -4.32 -7.60
C ASP A 140 11.66 -5.03 -6.99
N ARG A 141 12.79 -4.33 -6.84
CA ARG A 141 13.96 -4.86 -6.14
C ARG A 141 13.64 -5.24 -4.70
N TRP A 142 12.99 -4.35 -3.94
CA TRP A 142 12.66 -4.63 -2.53
C TRP A 142 11.67 -5.78 -2.39
N VAL A 143 10.65 -5.84 -3.24
CA VAL A 143 9.67 -6.93 -3.26
C VAL A 143 10.36 -8.28 -3.52
N LYS A 144 11.27 -8.34 -4.51
CA LYS A 144 12.06 -9.55 -4.80
C LYS A 144 13.02 -9.93 -3.67
N MET A 145 13.60 -8.97 -2.94
CA MET A 145 14.46 -9.24 -1.79
C MET A 145 13.73 -10.00 -0.67
N LEU A 146 12.42 -9.77 -0.50
CA LEU A 146 11.59 -10.52 0.45
C LEU A 146 11.05 -11.85 -0.11
N GLY A 147 11.42 -12.20 -1.34
CA GLY A 147 11.06 -13.47 -2.00
C GLY A 147 9.69 -13.45 -2.67
N ASN A 148 9.10 -12.27 -2.86
CA ASN A 148 7.83 -12.12 -3.55
C ASN A 148 8.04 -12.08 -5.08
N ALA A 149 6.97 -12.33 -5.83
CA ALA A 149 6.93 -12.05 -7.26
C ALA A 149 7.05 -10.54 -7.52
N ALA A 150 7.54 -10.18 -8.71
CA ALA A 150 7.74 -8.79 -9.14
C ALA A 150 6.50 -7.92 -8.88
N ALA A 151 6.73 -6.64 -8.57
CA ALA A 151 5.66 -5.68 -8.26
C ALA A 151 5.06 -4.99 -9.50
N ALA A 152 5.42 -5.43 -10.71
CA ALA A 152 5.12 -4.74 -11.96
C ALA A 152 3.62 -4.43 -12.11
N GLY A 153 3.30 -3.13 -12.17
CA GLY A 153 1.93 -2.64 -12.31
C GLY A 153 1.06 -2.66 -11.04
N ASP A 154 1.58 -3.08 -9.89
CA ASP A 154 0.85 -3.22 -8.63
C ASP A 154 1.53 -2.47 -7.47
N GLU A 155 1.95 -1.23 -7.72
CA GLU A 155 2.60 -0.41 -6.69
C GLU A 155 1.67 -0.10 -5.52
N ALA A 156 0.37 0.05 -5.79
CA ALA A 156 -0.66 0.41 -4.81
C ALA A 156 -0.81 -0.66 -3.72
N ARG A 157 -0.48 -1.93 -4.01
CA ARG A 157 -0.47 -3.01 -3.03
C ARG A 157 0.55 -2.82 -1.92
N TYR A 158 1.67 -2.17 -2.21
CA TYR A 158 2.81 -2.04 -1.30
C TYR A 158 3.02 -0.62 -0.82
N THR A 159 2.37 0.37 -1.44
CA THR A 159 2.70 1.77 -1.21
C THR A 159 1.48 2.62 -0.87
N THR A 160 1.73 3.64 -0.06
CA THR A 160 0.77 4.69 0.28
C THR A 160 1.49 6.04 0.23
N LYS A 161 0.77 7.11 -0.12
CA LYS A 161 1.30 8.47 0.02
C LYS A 161 1.08 8.95 1.46
N VAL A 162 2.07 9.66 1.99
CA VAL A 162 2.03 10.28 3.31
C VAL A 162 2.37 11.75 3.14
N ASP A 163 1.53 12.64 3.66
CA ASP A 163 1.81 14.07 3.70
C ASP A 163 2.83 14.36 4.80
N ALA A 164 4.08 14.63 4.41
CA ALA A 164 5.15 15.04 5.32
C ALA A 164 5.29 16.57 5.36
N ALA A 165 6.02 17.07 6.35
CA ALA A 165 6.23 18.49 6.57
C ALA A 165 6.83 19.25 5.35
N GLY A 166 7.62 18.58 4.50
CA GLY A 166 8.18 19.15 3.28
C GLY A 166 7.48 18.76 1.98
N GLY A 167 6.37 18.02 2.05
CA GLY A 167 5.65 17.51 0.87
C GLY A 167 5.40 16.00 0.92
N PRO A 168 4.73 15.44 -0.10
CA PRO A 168 4.35 14.04 -0.10
C PRO A 168 5.56 13.11 -0.20
N VAL A 169 5.59 12.10 0.67
CA VAL A 169 6.52 10.96 0.63
C VAL A 169 5.76 9.68 0.32
N ARG A 170 6.43 8.71 -0.31
CA ARG A 170 5.83 7.40 -0.61
C ARG A 170 6.26 6.39 0.43
N ARG A 171 5.35 6.02 1.33
CA ARG A 171 5.55 4.93 2.28
C ARG A 171 5.44 3.59 1.57
N VAL A 172 6.30 2.65 1.94
CA VAL A 172 6.34 1.28 1.43
C VAL A 172 6.22 0.31 2.59
N ASP A 173 5.39 -0.72 2.45
CA ASP A 173 5.27 -1.81 3.41
C ASP A 173 5.19 -3.15 2.67
N ILE A 174 6.25 -3.95 2.80
CA ILE A 174 6.37 -5.25 2.15
C ILE A 174 6.60 -6.28 3.24
N ARG A 175 5.87 -7.40 3.16
CA ARG A 175 6.14 -8.60 3.95
C ARG A 175 6.47 -9.76 3.03
N GLY A 176 7.31 -10.68 3.49
CA GLY A 176 7.68 -11.90 2.77
C GLY A 176 8.53 -12.85 3.61
N ASN A 177 8.94 -13.96 3.03
CA ASN A 177 9.56 -15.06 3.78
C ASN A 177 11.09 -15.10 3.68
N LYS A 178 11.70 -14.26 2.84
CA LYS A 178 13.16 -14.12 2.75
C LYS A 178 13.64 -12.91 3.55
N ASN A 179 14.75 -13.08 4.27
CA ASN A 179 15.37 -11.99 5.02
C ASN A 179 15.97 -10.97 4.05
N PRO A 180 15.44 -9.73 3.97
CA PRO A 180 15.95 -8.71 3.05
C PRO A 180 17.32 -8.15 3.48
N SER A 181 17.75 -8.42 4.71
CA SER A 181 19.07 -8.04 5.23
C SER A 181 20.12 -9.15 5.02
N ALA A 182 19.74 -10.32 4.50
CA ALA A 182 20.70 -11.33 4.10
C ALA A 182 21.43 -10.83 2.83
N ALA A 183 22.76 -10.77 2.89
CA ALA A 183 23.56 -10.57 1.69
C ALA A 183 23.18 -11.63 0.63
N PRO A 184 23.24 -11.31 -0.68
CA PRO A 184 23.12 -12.34 -1.69
C PRO A 184 24.15 -13.43 -1.37
N MET A 185 23.68 -14.68 -1.23
CA MET A 185 24.56 -15.84 -1.11
C MET A 185 25.42 -15.85 -2.37
N MET A 186 26.66 -15.37 -2.27
CA MET A 186 27.65 -15.52 -3.32
C MET A 186 27.83 -17.03 -3.45
N GLY A 187 27.24 -17.61 -4.50
CA GLY A 187 27.24 -19.04 -4.70
C GLY A 187 28.67 -19.53 -4.59
N LYS A 188 28.93 -20.44 -3.64
CA LYS A 188 30.13 -21.27 -3.73
C LYS A 188 29.98 -22.04 -5.04
N GLY A 189 30.67 -21.55 -6.08
CA GLY A 189 30.85 -22.30 -7.31
C GLY A 189 31.31 -23.70 -6.94
N ARG A 190 30.52 -24.69 -7.36
CA ARG A 190 30.99 -26.06 -7.49
C ARG A 190 31.67 -26.19 -8.84
#